data_AF-A0A960RIR4-F1
#
_entry.id   AF-A0A960RIR4-F1
#
_cell.length_a   1.000
_cell.length_b   1.000
_cell.length_c   1.000
_cell.angle_alpha   90.00
_cell.angle_beta   90.00
_cell.angle_gamma   90.00
#
_symmetry.space_group_name_H-M   'P 1'
#
loop_
_entity.id
_entity.type
_entity.pdbx_description
1 polymer ?
#
loop_
_entity_poly.entity_id
_entity_poly.type
_entity_poly.pdbx_seq_one_letter_code
_entity_poly.pdbx_strand_id
1 'polypeptide(L)'
;MNKPWKVILAFIGVFLAGAVVGGIVTLRFVREFARDFRPMDRFEPLLMKRYASRLDLSEEQRKRVREIVRTTENELRRLRSEGFKEAVAAGEKMNAQIEQILTPEQRVRLEELKQEMRERWKLERVNRVMHPDRPVGDGPPRMPTPPPPGDERR
;
A
#
# COMPACT_ATOMS: atom_id res chain seq x y z
N MET A 1 15.03 -50.31 12.73
CA MET A 1 13.71 -49.89 13.26
C MET A 1 13.60 -48.39 13.05
N ASN A 2 13.23 -47.97 11.83
CA ASN A 2 13.37 -46.59 11.39
C ASN A 2 12.03 -45.89 11.65
N LYS A 3 11.99 -44.91 12.55
CA LYS A 3 10.77 -44.15 12.91
C LYS A 3 10.83 -42.72 12.32
N PRO A 4 10.87 -42.55 10.99
CA PRO A 4 11.03 -41.24 10.35
C PRO A 4 9.89 -40.26 10.69
N TRP A 5 8.69 -40.76 10.98
CA TRP A 5 7.56 -39.92 11.39
C TRP A 5 7.84 -39.10 12.66
N LYS A 6 8.56 -39.64 13.65
CA LYS A 6 8.91 -38.87 14.86
C LYS A 6 9.83 -37.69 14.54
N VAL A 7 10.73 -37.88 13.58
CA VAL A 7 11.65 -36.85 13.11
C VAL A 7 10.89 -35.79 12.31
N ILE A 8 9.98 -36.19 11.42
CA ILE A 8 9.11 -35.27 10.66
C ILE A 8 8.25 -34.43 11.61
N LEU A 9 7.66 -35.04 12.65
CA LEU A 9 6.88 -34.32 13.67
C LEU A 9 7.72 -33.29 14.43
N ALA A 10 8.97 -33.63 14.77
CA ALA A 10 9.88 -32.70 15.43
C ALA A 10 10.21 -31.50 14.53
N PHE A 11 10.49 -31.73 13.24
CA PHE A 11 10.75 -30.65 12.28
C PHE A 11 9.53 -29.75 12.06
N ILE A 12 8.32 -30.31 11.96
CA ILE A 12 7.08 -29.53 11.87
C ILE A 12 6.92 -28.66 13.12
N GLY A 13 7.18 -29.21 14.31
CA GLY A 13 7.12 -28.47 15.56
C GLY A 13 8.09 -27.28 15.61
N VAL A 14 9.34 -27.49 15.21
CA VAL A 14 10.36 -26.42 15.13
C VAL A 14 9.97 -25.36 14.10
N PHE A 15 9.45 -25.78 12.94
CA PHE A 15 9.01 -24.86 11.90
C PHE A 15 7.82 -24.00 12.34
N LEU A 16 6.82 -24.60 12.98
CA LEU A 16 5.66 -23.87 13.52
C LEU A 16 6.09 -22.89 14.62
N ALA A 17 7.00 -23.29 15.52
CA ALA A 17 7.54 -22.39 16.52
C ALA A 17 8.29 -21.21 15.88
N GLY A 18 9.11 -21.48 14.85
CA GLY A 18 9.80 -20.46 14.06
C GLY A 18 8.84 -19.50 13.34
N ALA A 19 7.76 -20.01 12.75
CA ALA A 19 6.75 -19.20 12.06
C ALA A 19 5.98 -18.29 13.03
N VAL A 20 5.65 -18.78 14.24
CA VAL A 20 5.00 -17.97 15.27
C VAL A 20 5.93 -16.87 15.77
N VAL A 21 7.18 -17.19 16.09
CA VAL A 21 8.17 -16.21 16.57
C VAL A 21 8.48 -15.19 15.47
N GLY A 22 8.76 -15.65 14.25
CA GLY A 22 9.01 -14.80 13.09
C GLY A 22 7.81 -13.91 12.74
N GLY A 23 6.59 -14.45 12.80
CA GLY A 23 5.36 -13.71 12.57
C GLY A 23 5.12 -12.60 13.59
N ILE A 24 5.31 -12.87 14.88
CA ILE A 24 5.16 -11.87 15.95
C ILE A 24 6.22 -10.77 15.84
N VAL A 25 7.49 -11.13 15.63
CA VAL A 25 8.58 -10.16 15.46
C VAL A 25 8.34 -9.28 14.24
N THR A 26 7.96 -9.87 13.11
CA THR A 26 7.66 -9.15 11.87
C THR A 26 6.46 -8.22 12.04
N LEU A 27 5.36 -8.69 12.64
CA LEU A 27 4.17 -7.87 12.86
C LEU A 27 4.44 -6.68 13.80
N ARG A 28 5.27 -6.85 14.83
CA ARG A 28 5.70 -5.76 15.72
C ARG A 28 6.56 -4.74 14.99
N PHE A 29 7.62 -5.18 14.30
CA PHE A 29 8.52 -4.27 13.58
C PHE A 29 7.81 -3.54 12.45
N VAL A 30 6.96 -4.21 11.68
CA VAL A 30 6.17 -3.58 10.61
C VAL A 30 5.21 -2.54 11.17
N ARG A 31 4.60 -2.77 12.34
CA ARG A 31 3.67 -1.82 12.96
C ARG A 31 4.37 -0.60 13.55
N GLU A 32 5.57 -0.76 14.11
CA GLU A 32 6.39 0.35 14.62
C GLU A 32 6.93 1.20 13.45
N PHE A 33 7.52 0.57 12.42
CA PHE A 33 7.98 1.29 11.22
C PHE A 33 6.83 1.96 10.46
N ALA A 34 5.67 1.31 10.33
CA ALA A 34 4.52 1.89 9.63
C ALA A 34 3.91 3.12 10.34
N ARG A 35 4.24 3.37 11.61
CA ARG A 35 3.86 4.61 12.31
C ARG A 35 4.75 5.79 11.88
N ASP A 36 6.05 5.57 11.73
CA ASP A 36 7.00 6.62 11.31
C ASP A 36 6.94 6.95 9.81
N PHE A 37 6.36 6.05 9.01
CA PHE A 37 6.27 6.17 7.54
C PHE A 37 4.89 6.59 7.03
N ARG A 38 4.22 7.48 7.76
CA ARG A 38 3.11 8.24 7.17
C ARG A 38 3.68 9.44 6.42
N PRO A 39 3.61 9.48 5.08
CA PRO A 39 4.05 10.66 4.32
C PRO A 39 3.27 11.93 4.70
N MET A 40 2.11 11.80 5.36
CA MET A 40 1.37 12.93 5.93
C MET A 40 2.05 13.51 7.17
N ASP A 41 2.67 12.69 8.04
CA ASP A 41 3.27 13.17 9.29
C ASP A 41 4.53 14.05 9.04
N ARG A 42 5.06 14.05 7.81
CA ARG A 42 6.12 14.97 7.36
C ARG A 42 5.58 16.29 6.77
N PHE A 43 4.28 16.44 6.58
CA PHE A 43 3.67 17.61 5.93
C PHE A 43 3.84 18.89 6.76
N GLU A 44 3.45 18.86 8.04
CA GLU A 44 3.68 19.97 8.98
C GLU A 44 5.17 20.40 9.03
N PRO A 45 6.14 19.52 9.34
CA PRO A 45 7.54 19.93 9.47
C PRO A 45 8.16 20.40 8.15
N LEU A 46 7.79 19.85 6.99
CA LEU A 46 8.30 20.34 5.69
C LEU A 46 7.81 21.77 5.40
N LEU A 47 6.52 22.02 5.58
CA LEU A 47 5.93 23.33 5.32
C LEU A 47 6.39 24.36 6.34
N MET A 48 6.48 23.98 7.62
CA MET A 48 7.05 24.84 8.65
C MET A 48 8.50 25.21 8.34
N LYS A 49 9.32 24.25 7.92
CA LYS A 49 10.71 24.53 7.50
C LYS A 49 10.75 25.50 6.33
N ARG A 50 9.90 25.31 5.32
CA ARG A 50 9.85 26.17 4.12
C ARG A 50 9.36 27.59 4.42
N TYR A 51 8.35 27.74 5.27
CA TYR A 51 7.80 29.05 5.63
C TYR A 51 8.70 29.79 6.62
N ALA A 52 9.22 29.10 7.64
CA ALA A 52 10.16 29.70 8.59
C ALA A 52 11.43 30.19 7.91
N SER A 53 11.95 29.49 6.88
CA SER A 53 13.17 29.89 6.17
C SER A 53 12.98 30.97 5.11
N ARG A 54 11.72 31.33 4.76
CA ARG A 54 11.43 32.27 3.66
C ARG A 54 10.66 33.52 4.09
N LEU A 55 10.01 33.48 5.26
CA LEU A 55 9.10 34.52 5.72
C LEU A 55 9.54 35.17 7.04
N ASP A 56 10.69 34.77 7.61
CA ASP A 56 11.22 35.26 8.89
C ASP A 56 10.15 35.44 9.98
N LEU A 57 9.34 34.40 10.16
CA LEU A 57 8.19 34.42 11.06
C LEU A 57 8.63 34.58 12.52
N SER A 58 7.97 35.49 13.24
CA SER A 58 8.07 35.59 14.71
C SER A 58 7.54 34.35 15.41
N GLU A 59 7.88 34.13 16.68
CA GLU A 59 7.40 32.97 17.44
C GLU A 59 5.87 32.89 17.52
N GLU A 60 5.20 34.03 17.65
CA GLU A 60 3.74 34.08 17.66
C GLU A 60 3.15 33.72 16.29
N GLN A 61 3.75 34.21 15.21
CA GLN A 61 3.35 33.87 13.84
C GLN A 61 3.59 32.38 13.56
N ARG A 62 4.72 31.82 13.99
CA ARG A 62 5.03 30.39 13.85
C ARG A 62 3.96 29.53 14.51
N LYS A 63 3.50 29.90 15.71
CA LYS A 63 2.43 29.17 16.41
C LYS A 63 1.12 29.16 15.61
N ARG A 64 0.71 30.31 15.08
CA ARG A 64 -0.51 30.45 14.26
C ARG A 64 -0.41 29.69 12.94
N VAL A 65 0.71 29.80 12.22
CA VAL A 65 0.91 29.10 10.95
C VAL A 65 0.94 27.58 11.17
N ARG A 66 1.54 27.11 12.27
CA ARG A 66 1.53 25.69 12.64
C ARG A 66 0.11 25.16 12.82
N GLU A 67 -0.74 25.91 13.50
CA GLU A 67 -2.16 25.55 13.72
C GLU A 67 -2.94 25.47 12.40
N ILE A 68 -2.73 26.42 11.49
CA ILE A 68 -3.32 26.41 10.15
C ILE A 68 -2.88 25.15 9.39
N VAL A 69 -1.57 24.88 9.35
CA VAL A 69 -1.02 23.72 8.63
C VAL A 69 -1.55 22.40 9.18
N ARG A 70 -1.66 22.25 10.50
CA ARG A 70 -2.22 21.04 11.12
C ARG A 70 -3.70 20.83 10.77
N THR A 71 -4.48 21.90 10.79
CA THR A 71 -5.90 21.83 10.42
C THR A 71 -6.05 21.40 8.96
N THR A 72 -5.27 22.00 8.06
CA THR A 72 -5.26 21.63 6.63
C THR A 72 -4.77 20.19 6.42
N GLU A 73 -3.75 19.73 7.14
CA GLU A 73 -3.27 18.35 7.04
C GLU A 73 -4.36 17.34 7.37
N ASN A 74 -5.13 17.59 8.45
CA ASN A 74 -6.25 16.73 8.85
C ASN A 74 -7.35 16.70 7.79
N GLU A 75 -7.67 17.85 7.20
CA GLU A 75 -8.66 17.95 6.12
C GLU A 75 -8.20 17.20 4.86
N LEU A 76 -6.95 17.40 4.43
CA LEU A 76 -6.38 16.68 3.29
C LEU A 76 -6.37 15.17 3.53
N ARG A 77 -6.08 14.74 4.76
CA ARG A 77 -6.11 13.33 5.15
C ARG A 77 -7.53 12.76 5.06
N ARG A 78 -8.54 13.52 5.48
CA ARG A 78 -9.95 13.14 5.36
C ARG A 78 -10.35 12.98 3.89
N LEU A 79 -10.11 14.01 3.07
CA LEU A 79 -10.41 14.00 1.64
C LEU A 79 -9.74 12.84 0.91
N ARG A 80 -8.46 12.56 1.23
CA ARG A 80 -7.74 11.42 0.65
C ARG A 80 -8.38 10.08 1.02
N SER A 81 -8.81 9.94 2.27
CA SER A 81 -9.46 8.71 2.73
C SER A 81 -10.84 8.52 2.10
N GLU A 82 -11.62 9.59 1.96
CA GLU A 82 -12.96 9.56 1.35
C GLU A 82 -12.84 9.27 -0.14
N GLY A 83 -12.02 10.02 -0.87
CA GLY A 83 -11.78 9.81 -2.29
C GLY A 83 -11.22 8.42 -2.61
N PHE A 84 -10.37 7.85 -1.75
CA PHE A 84 -9.91 6.47 -1.94
C PHE A 84 -11.05 5.45 -1.85
N LYS A 85 -11.96 5.61 -0.87
CA LYS A 85 -13.14 4.72 -0.75
C LYS A 85 -14.05 4.82 -1.96
N GLU A 86 -14.30 6.05 -2.42
CA GLU A 86 -15.13 6.30 -3.61
C GLU A 86 -14.51 5.69 -4.88
N ALA A 87 -13.19 5.83 -5.05
CA ALA A 87 -12.48 5.24 -6.18
C ALA A 87 -12.56 3.71 -6.19
N VAL A 88 -12.42 3.06 -5.02
CA VAL A 88 -12.59 1.61 -4.89
C VAL A 88 -14.00 1.18 -5.28
N ALA A 89 -15.03 1.84 -4.74
CA ALA A 89 -16.42 1.54 -5.05
C ALA A 89 -16.73 1.73 -6.55
N ALA A 90 -16.18 2.78 -7.17
CA ALA A 90 -16.31 3.01 -8.61
C ALA A 90 -15.67 1.89 -9.43
N GLY A 91 -14.48 1.43 -9.04
CA GLY A 91 -13.80 0.30 -9.68
C GLY A 91 -14.56 -1.02 -9.55
N GLU A 92 -15.15 -1.30 -8.38
CA GLU A 92 -16.00 -2.48 -8.16
C GLU A 92 -17.25 -2.44 -9.04
N LYS A 93 -17.91 -1.29 -9.11
CA LYS A 93 -19.08 -1.08 -9.98
C LYS A 93 -18.74 -1.29 -11.46
N MET A 94 -17.62 -0.74 -11.92
CA MET A 94 -17.13 -0.94 -13.28
C MET A 94 -16.87 -2.42 -13.57
N ASN A 95 -16.18 -3.14 -12.68
CA ASN A 95 -15.91 -4.56 -12.86
C ASN A 95 -17.20 -5.39 -12.92
N ALA A 96 -18.19 -5.09 -12.08
CA ALA A 96 -19.49 -5.76 -12.11
C ALA A 96 -20.24 -5.55 -13.43
N GLN A 97 -20.13 -4.37 -14.03
CA GLN A 97 -20.69 -4.09 -15.36
C GLN A 97 -19.96 -4.87 -16.46
N ILE A 98 -18.62 -4.94 -16.38
CA ILE A 98 -17.81 -5.72 -17.32
C ILE A 98 -18.18 -7.21 -17.22
N GLU A 99 -18.30 -7.77 -16.01
CA GLU A 99 -18.63 -9.19 -15.80
C GLU A 99 -19.95 -9.61 -16.50
N GLN A 100 -20.92 -8.71 -16.65
CA GLN A 100 -22.19 -8.99 -17.33
C GLN A 100 -22.05 -9.24 -18.83
N ILE A 101 -21.04 -8.66 -19.48
CA ILE A 101 -20.81 -8.81 -20.93
C ILE A 101 -19.76 -9.90 -21.26
N LEU A 102 -19.14 -10.50 -20.23
CA LEU A 102 -18.12 -11.53 -20.41
C LEU A 102 -18.70 -12.94 -20.45
N THR A 103 -18.09 -13.78 -21.29
CA THR A 103 -18.27 -15.24 -21.26
C THR A 103 -17.73 -15.85 -19.95
N PRO A 104 -18.19 -17.05 -19.55
CA PRO A 104 -17.68 -17.72 -18.35
C PRO A 104 -16.15 -17.84 -18.32
N GLU A 105 -15.53 -18.16 -19.45
CA GLU A 105 -14.07 -18.31 -19.59
C GLU A 105 -13.35 -16.96 -19.40
N GLN A 106 -13.89 -15.89 -19.98
CA GLN A 106 -13.35 -14.54 -19.81
C GLN A 106 -13.49 -14.01 -18.38
N ARG A 107 -14.54 -14.42 -17.64
CA ARG A 107 -14.72 -14.04 -16.22
C ARG A 107 -13.62 -14.63 -15.34
N VAL A 108 -13.21 -15.88 -15.59
CA VAL A 108 -12.08 -16.49 -14.88
C VAL A 108 -10.82 -15.67 -15.11
N ARG A 109 -10.55 -15.28 -16.37
CA ARG A 109 -9.39 -14.45 -16.71
C ARG A 109 -9.43 -13.06 -16.08
N LEU A 110 -10.62 -12.44 -15.98
CA LEU A 110 -10.78 -11.16 -15.29
C LEU A 110 -10.46 -11.26 -13.80
N GLU A 111 -10.86 -12.34 -13.14
CA GLU A 111 -10.56 -12.52 -11.71
C GLU A 111 -9.06 -12.73 -11.46
N GLU A 112 -8.37 -13.45 -12.34
CA GLU A 112 -6.90 -13.55 -12.32
C GLU A 112 -6.23 -12.17 -12.43
N LEU A 113 -6.65 -11.35 -13.40
CA LEU A 113 -6.13 -9.99 -13.57
C LEU A 113 -6.38 -9.12 -12.32
N LYS A 114 -7.56 -9.24 -11.70
CA LYS A 114 -7.89 -8.54 -10.45
C LYS A 114 -6.99 -9.00 -9.30
N GLN A 115 -6.69 -10.30 -9.21
CA GLN A 115 -5.78 -10.84 -8.19
C GLN A 115 -4.35 -10.32 -8.37
N GLU A 116 -3.80 -10.39 -9.58
CA GLU A 116 -2.46 -9.88 -9.89
C GLU A 116 -2.33 -8.39 -9.53
N MET A 117 -3.33 -7.59 -9.87
CA MET A 117 -3.37 -6.17 -9.53
C MET A 117 -3.38 -5.94 -8.02
N ARG A 118 -4.17 -6.71 -7.26
CA ARG A 118 -4.20 -6.62 -5.79
C ARG A 118 -2.85 -7.00 -5.17
N GLU A 119 -2.18 -8.02 -5.68
CA GLU A 119 -0.85 -8.42 -5.20
C GLU A 119 0.20 -7.37 -5.50
N ARG A 120 0.20 -6.80 -6.71
CA ARG A 120 1.08 -5.68 -7.07
C ARG A 120 0.87 -4.49 -6.15
N TRP A 121 -0.37 -4.09 -5.88
CA TRP A 121 -0.65 -3.00 -4.95
C TRP A 121 -0.20 -3.29 -3.51
N LYS A 122 -0.31 -4.55 -3.06
CA LYS A 122 0.25 -4.96 -1.75
C LYS A 122 1.77 -4.83 -1.75
N LEU A 123 2.44 -5.31 -2.80
CA LEU A 123 3.90 -5.23 -2.96
C LEU A 123 4.38 -3.78 -3.04
N GLU A 124 3.70 -2.92 -3.80
CA GLU A 124 4.01 -1.49 -3.88
C GLU A 124 3.83 -0.79 -2.52
N ARG A 125 2.79 -1.15 -1.76
CA ARG A 125 2.61 -0.64 -0.40
C ARG A 125 3.75 -1.06 0.51
N VAL A 126 4.18 -2.32 0.46
CA VAL A 126 5.34 -2.81 1.23
C VAL A 126 6.61 -2.10 0.79
N ASN A 127 6.85 -1.99 -0.52
CA ASN A 127 8.01 -1.32 -1.10
C ASN A 127 8.08 0.16 -0.68
N ARG A 128 6.93 0.85 -0.60
CA ARG A 128 6.84 2.24 -0.12
C ARG A 128 7.16 2.37 1.37
N VAL A 129 6.78 1.37 2.19
CA VAL A 129 7.14 1.33 3.61
C VAL A 129 8.64 1.04 3.78
N MET A 130 9.22 0.17 2.95
CA MET A 130 10.64 -0.17 2.99
C MET A 130 11.55 0.91 2.40
N HIS A 131 11.09 1.66 1.40
CA HIS A 131 11.87 2.69 0.68
C HIS A 131 11.12 4.02 0.65
N PRO A 132 11.13 4.76 1.77
CA PRO A 132 10.34 5.97 1.97
C PRO A 132 10.86 7.19 1.20
N ASP A 133 12.17 7.22 0.89
CA ASP A 133 12.82 8.35 0.23
C ASP A 133 12.81 8.23 -1.29
N ARG A 134 12.24 7.16 -1.85
CA ARG A 134 12.01 7.09 -3.30
C ARG A 134 10.91 8.09 -3.68
N PRO A 135 11.17 9.00 -4.62
CA PRO A 135 10.14 9.90 -5.10
C PRO A 135 8.98 9.06 -5.62
N VAL A 136 7.76 9.42 -5.23
CA VAL A 136 6.55 8.91 -5.87
C VAL A 136 6.68 9.31 -7.33
N GLY A 137 7.02 8.37 -8.23
CA GLY A 137 7.08 8.66 -9.66
C GLY A 137 5.77 9.32 -10.07
N ASP A 138 5.85 10.37 -10.90
CA ASP A 138 4.78 11.30 -11.26
C ASP A 138 3.58 10.68 -12.04
N GLY A 139 3.28 9.39 -11.85
CA GLY A 139 2.15 8.76 -12.49
C GLY A 139 1.49 7.69 -11.62
N PRO A 140 0.22 7.35 -11.90
CA PRO A 140 -0.34 6.09 -11.44
C PRO A 140 0.62 4.95 -11.82
N PRO A 141 0.65 3.83 -11.07
CA PRO A 141 1.42 2.65 -11.46
C PRO A 141 1.19 2.40 -12.95
N ARG A 142 2.24 2.43 -13.77
CA ARG A 142 2.12 2.12 -15.20
C ARG A 142 1.54 0.71 -15.26
N MET A 143 0.26 0.59 -15.63
CA MET A 143 -0.34 -0.71 -15.83
C MET A 143 0.53 -1.43 -16.86
N PRO A 144 1.05 -2.64 -16.57
CA PRO A 144 1.66 -3.44 -17.60
C PRO A 144 0.60 -3.61 -18.68
N THR A 145 0.91 -3.22 -19.91
CA THR A 145 0.08 -3.60 -21.05
C THR A 145 0.00 -5.13 -21.04
N PRO A 146 -1.20 -5.73 -21.09
CA PRO A 146 -1.30 -7.17 -21.25
C PRO A 146 -0.44 -7.57 -22.46
N PRO A 147 0.28 -8.72 -22.41
CA PRO A 147 0.98 -9.21 -23.59
C PRO A 147 -0.04 -9.26 -24.74
N PRO A 148 0.33 -8.79 -25.95
CA PRO A 148 -0.58 -8.86 -27.08
C PRO A 148 -1.09 -10.29 -27.19
N PRO A 149 -2.41 -10.50 -27.41
CA PRO A 149 -2.93 -11.84 -27.60
C PRO A 149 -2.08 -12.52 -28.65
N GLY A 150 -1.52 -13.68 -28.30
CA GLY A 150 -0.66 -14.46 -29.17
C GLY A 150 -1.36 -14.61 -30.52
N ASP A 151 -0.62 -14.34 -31.58
CA ASP A 151 -1.09 -14.44 -32.95
C ASP A 151 -1.39 -15.94 -33.23
N GLU A 152 -2.58 -16.42 -32.85
CA GLU A 152 -3.11 -17.74 -33.18
C GLU A 152 -3.52 -17.80 -34.67
N ARG A 153 -2.70 -17.22 -35.54
CA ARG A 153 -2.76 -17.45 -36.98
C ARG A 153 -1.49 -18.17 -37.40
N ARG A 154 -1.49 -19.49 -37.28
CA ARG A 154 -0.89 -20.41 -38.25
C ARG A 154 -1.42 -21.82 -38.08
#